data_AF-A0A1H1FS32-F1
#
_entry.id   AF-A0A1H1FS32-F1
#
_cell.length_a   1.000
_cell.length_b   1.000
_cell.length_c   1.000
_cell.angle_alpha   90.00
_cell.angle_beta   90.00
_cell.angle_gamma   90.00
#
_symmetry.space_group_name_H-M   'P 1'
#
loop_
_entity.id
_entity.type
_entity.pdbx_description
1 polymer ?
#
loop_
_entity_poly.entity_id
_entity_poly.type
_entity_poly.pdbx_seq_one_letter_code
_entity_poly.pdbx_strand_id
1 'polypeptide(L)'
;MDASGLRAQQIDPRDVQTEYEISVYRVYFVDGDGATDEYRVEGAVDVRQVLAWADEHAAGRGFDLYVETEGRTGKRLDLLAKHQ
;
A
#
# COMPACT_ATOMS: atom_id res chain seq x y z
N MET A 1 16.05 -6.49 15.72
CA MET A 1 15.15 -7.10 14.72
C MET A 1 14.89 -8.54 15.16
N ASP A 2 13.69 -8.85 15.62
CA ASP A 2 13.19 -10.22 15.55
C ASP A 2 11.68 -10.16 15.25
N ALA A 3 11.25 -10.95 14.27
CA ALA A 3 9.86 -11.09 13.84
C ALA A 3 9.27 -12.39 14.42
N SER A 4 9.51 -12.66 15.71
CA SER A 4 9.09 -13.91 16.37
C SER A 4 7.61 -13.88 16.73
N GLY A 5 6.75 -14.00 15.72
CA GLY A 5 5.29 -14.10 15.91
C GLY A 5 4.46 -14.40 14.67
N LEU A 6 5.08 -14.48 13.50
CA LEU A 6 4.37 -14.82 12.26
C LEU A 6 3.96 -16.29 12.25
N ARG A 7 2.64 -16.54 12.19
CA ARG A 7 2.07 -17.84 11.88
C ARG A 7 1.54 -17.83 10.45
N ALA A 8 2.18 -18.63 9.61
CA ALA A 8 1.73 -18.90 8.24
C ALA A 8 0.81 -20.12 8.23
N GLN A 9 -0.29 -20.06 7.48
CA GLN A 9 -1.13 -21.21 7.17
C GLN A 9 -0.97 -21.57 5.70
N GLN A 10 -1.04 -22.86 5.39
CA GLN A 10 -1.01 -23.36 4.02
C GLN A 10 -2.35 -23.05 3.33
N ILE A 11 -2.28 -22.37 2.19
CA ILE A 11 -3.41 -21.99 1.34
C ILE A 11 -3.31 -22.79 0.04
N ASP A 12 -4.44 -23.19 -0.56
CA ASP A 12 -4.44 -23.80 -1.89
C ASP A 12 -4.40 -22.69 -2.96
N PRO A 13 -3.33 -22.56 -3.76
CA PRO A 13 -3.21 -21.50 -4.75
C PRO A 13 -4.25 -21.61 -5.90
N ARG A 14 -4.98 -22.74 -6.00
CA ARG A 14 -6.08 -22.91 -6.96
C ARG A 14 -7.39 -22.23 -6.52
N ASP A 15 -7.45 -21.65 -5.31
CA ASP A 15 -8.58 -20.83 -4.82
C ASP A 15 -8.48 -19.35 -5.22
N VAL A 16 -7.38 -18.92 -5.84
CA VAL A 16 -7.22 -17.53 -6.32
C VAL A 16 -7.68 -17.46 -7.77
N GLN A 17 -8.83 -16.84 -8.02
CA GLN A 17 -9.38 -16.70 -9.37
C GLN A 17 -9.12 -15.33 -10.01
N THR A 18 -8.46 -14.40 -9.32
CA THR A 18 -8.30 -13.04 -9.85
C THR A 18 -7.01 -12.42 -9.34
N GLU A 19 -6.06 -12.31 -10.26
CA GLU A 19 -4.89 -11.46 -10.13
C GLU A 19 -5.30 -10.08 -10.63
N TYR A 20 -5.24 -9.05 -9.78
CA TYR A 20 -5.49 -7.68 -10.23
C TYR A 20 -4.27 -7.23 -11.04
N GLU A 21 -4.44 -7.24 -12.37
CA GLU A 21 -3.35 -7.12 -13.35
C GLU A 21 -2.63 -5.77 -13.29
N ILE A 22 -3.27 -4.71 -12.76
CA ILE A 22 -2.67 -3.38 -12.58
C ILE A 22 -3.26 -2.75 -11.32
N SER A 23 -2.47 -2.72 -10.24
CA SER A 23 -2.84 -2.00 -9.02
C SER A 23 -2.38 -0.54 -9.11
N VAL A 24 -3.30 0.40 -8.90
CA VAL A 24 -2.98 1.80 -8.68
C VAL A 24 -2.91 2.02 -7.18
N TYR A 25 -1.87 2.70 -6.71
CA TYR A 25 -1.67 2.98 -5.29
C TYR A 25 -1.75 4.48 -5.01
N ARG A 26 -2.09 4.85 -3.77
CA ARG A 26 -2.03 6.22 -3.28
C ARG A 26 -1.13 6.30 -2.06
N VAL A 27 -0.19 7.22 -2.07
CA VAL A 27 0.70 7.49 -0.93
C VAL A 27 0.46 8.90 -0.44
N TYR A 28 0.21 9.04 0.85
CA TYR A 28 -0.03 10.30 1.54
C TYR A 28 1.11 10.52 2.51
N PHE A 29 2.01 11.46 2.24
CA PHE A 29 3.06 11.83 3.19
C PHE A 29 2.50 12.86 4.17
N VAL A 30 2.47 12.52 5.44
CA VAL A 30 1.86 13.37 6.48
C VAL A 30 2.98 14.07 7.24
N ASP A 31 2.98 15.40 7.26
CA ASP A 31 3.85 16.15 8.15
C ASP A 31 3.24 16.37 9.55
N GLY A 32 4.03 16.90 10.48
CA GLY A 32 3.60 17.12 11.88
C GLY A 32 2.48 18.15 12.05
N ASP A 33 2.23 18.98 11.03
CA ASP A 33 1.19 20.01 11.02
C ASP A 33 -0.08 19.55 10.29
N GLY A 34 -0.10 18.30 9.80
CA GLY A 34 -1.23 17.68 9.12
C GLY A 34 -1.34 18.01 7.63
N ALA A 35 -0.34 18.67 7.04
CA ALA A 35 -0.28 18.82 5.60
C ALA A 35 0.07 17.47 4.96
N THR A 36 -0.53 17.21 3.79
CA THR A 36 -0.37 15.95 3.08
C THR A 36 0.13 16.20 1.66
N ASP A 37 1.24 15.57 1.30
CA ASP A 37 1.61 15.43 -0.11
C ASP A 37 1.05 14.12 -0.63
N GLU A 38 0.20 14.20 -1.66
CA GLU A 38 -0.50 13.05 -2.21
C GLU A 38 0.10 12.61 -3.56
N TYR A 39 0.44 11.34 -3.65
CA TYR A 39 0.96 10.72 -4.87
C TYR A 39 0.07 9.57 -5.32
N ARG A 40 -0.19 9.52 -6.63
CA ARG A 40 -0.82 8.37 -7.30
C ARG A 40 0.28 7.59 -8.01
N VAL A 41 0.51 6.36 -7.58
CA VAL A 41 1.59 5.49 -8.04
C VAL A 41 1.00 4.41 -8.92
N GLU A 42 1.47 4.34 -10.16
CA GLU A 42 1.05 3.36 -11.17
C GLU A 42 2.26 2.57 -11.67
N GLY A 43 2.02 1.38 -12.25
CA GLY A 43 3.09 0.57 -12.84
C GLY A 43 4.01 -0.12 -11.83
N ALA A 44 3.67 -0.12 -10.55
CA ALA A 44 4.36 -0.90 -9.55
C ALA A 44 4.10 -2.40 -9.77
N VAL A 45 5.16 -3.19 -9.72
CA VAL A 45 5.10 -4.66 -9.86
C VAL A 45 4.35 -5.28 -8.69
N ASP A 46 4.53 -4.74 -7.48
CA ASP A 46 3.80 -5.14 -6.28
C ASP A 46 3.84 -4.07 -5.19
N VAL A 47 3.12 -4.32 -4.09
CA VAL A 47 3.04 -3.43 -2.92
C VAL A 47 4.40 -3.16 -2.27
N ARG A 48 5.36 -4.09 -2.34
CA ARG A 48 6.68 -3.93 -1.71
C ARG A 48 7.51 -2.89 -2.45
N GLN A 49 7.37 -2.82 -3.77
CA GLN A 49 7.99 -1.75 -4.56
C GLN A 49 7.44 -0.37 -4.17
N VAL A 50 6.13 -0.27 -3.92
CA VAL A 50 5.52 1.00 -3.49
C VAL A 50 5.95 1.39 -2.08
N LEU A 51 6.06 0.41 -1.17
CA LEU A 51 6.59 0.64 0.18
C LEU A 51 8.03 1.15 0.14
N ALA A 52 8.91 0.50 -0.63
CA ALA A 52 10.30 0.94 -0.78
C ALA A 52 10.39 2.35 -1.38
N TRP A 53 9.58 2.62 -2.42
CA TRP A 53 9.48 3.96 -2.99
C TRP A 53 9.01 4.99 -1.94
N ALA A 54 7.97 4.67 -1.16
CA ALA A 54 7.45 5.56 -0.14
C ALA A 54 8.48 5.84 0.96
N ASP A 55 9.22 4.82 1.42
CA ASP A 55 10.31 4.98 2.39
C ASP A 55 11.41 5.92 1.88
N GLU A 56 11.81 5.79 0.60
CA GLU A 56 12.80 6.67 -0.03
C GLU A 56 12.31 8.12 -0.17
N HIS A 57 11.01 8.32 -0.41
CA HIS A 57 10.40 9.63 -0.67
C HIS A 57 9.81 10.29 0.58
N ALA A 58 9.75 9.55 1.70
CA ALA A 58 9.23 10.02 2.98
C ALA A 58 9.95 11.27 3.49
N ALA A 59 11.24 11.42 3.17
CA ALA A 59 12.06 12.56 3.59
C ALA A 59 11.96 12.84 5.11
N GLY A 60 11.83 11.78 5.92
CA GLY A 60 11.70 11.85 7.37
C GLY A 60 10.26 12.06 7.89
N ARG A 61 9.24 12.03 7.01
CA ARG A 61 7.82 12.07 7.37
C ARG A 61 7.22 10.66 7.43
N GLY A 62 6.09 10.52 8.12
CA GLY A 62 5.27 9.31 8.03
C GLY A 62 4.48 9.27 6.73
N PHE A 63 3.98 8.09 6.36
CA PHE A 63 3.08 7.95 5.21
C PHE A 63 1.97 6.91 5.40
N ASP A 64 0.86 7.16 4.71
CA ASP A 64 -0.25 6.23 4.54
C ASP A 64 -0.28 5.72 3.09
N LEU A 65 -0.29 4.40 2.92
CA LEU A 65 -0.34 3.72 1.63
C LEU A 65 -1.71 3.05 1.44
N TYR A 66 -2.37 3.36 0.34
CA TYR A 66 -3.63 2.78 -0.09
C TYR A 66 -3.51 2.12 -1.45
N VAL A 67 -4.40 1.16 -1.75
CA VAL A 67 -4.68 0.70 -3.11
C VAL A 67 -6.02 1.24 -3.58
N GLU A 68 -6.08 1.69 -4.83
CA GLU A 68 -7.34 2.02 -5.52
C GLU A 68 -8.04 0.73 -5.94
N THR A 69 -9.25 0.51 -5.44
CA THR A 69 -10.13 -0.59 -5.84
C THR A 69 -11.44 -0.05 -6.41
N GLU A 70 -12.19 -0.87 -7.13
CA GLU A 70 -13.53 -0.51 -7.58
C GLU A 70 -14.55 -0.79 -6.46
N GLY A 71 -15.35 0.22 -6.12
CA GLY A 71 -16.46 0.14 -5.18
C GLY A 71 -17.82 0.25 -5.87
N ARG A 72 -18.92 0.04 -5.12
CA ARG A 72 -20.30 0.09 -5.66
C ARG A 72 -20.68 1.44 -6.30
N THR A 73 -20.02 2.52 -5.89
CA THR A 73 -20.34 3.90 -6.30
C THR A 73 -19.16 4.60 -6.98
N GLY A 74 -18.12 3.86 -7.38
CA GLY A 74 -16.88 4.39 -7.95
C GLY A 74 -15.63 3.91 -7.21
N LYS A 75 -14.49 4.56 -7.46
CA LYS A 75 -13.20 4.21 -6.85
C LYS A 75 -13.25 4.27 -5.32
N ARG A 76 -12.59 3.31 -4.67
CA ARG A 76 -12.39 3.20 -3.23
C ARG A 76 -10.89 3.13 -2.93
N LEU A 77 -10.49 3.64 -1.76
CA LEU A 77 -9.14 3.47 -1.23
C LEU A 77 -9.15 2.48 -0.07
N ASP A 78 -8.39 1.40 -0.19
CA ASP A 78 -8.19 0.42 0.87
C ASP A 78 -6.80 0.61 1.47
N LEU A 79 -6.73 0.87 2.78
CA LEU A 79 -5.45 1.10 3.49
C LEU A 79 -4.65 -0.21 3.54
N LEU A 80 -3.40 -0.15 3.08
CA LEU A 80 -2.46 -1.26 3.08
C LEU A 80 -1.40 -1.14 4.17
N ALA A 81 -0.89 0.08 4.39
CA ALA A 81 0.13 0.32 5.40
C ALA A 81 0.06 1.76 5.93
N LYS A 82 0.50 1.92 7.18
CA LYS A 82 0.75 3.20 7.84
C LYS A 82 2.15 3.13 8.45
N HIS A 83 3.03 4.05 8.08
CA HIS A 83 4.35 4.20 8.67
C HIS A 83 4.43 5.55 9.38
N GLN A 84 4.81 5.53 10.66
CA GLN A 84 5.09 6.71 11.49
C GLN A 84 6.57 6.85 11.75
#